data_AF-A0A0H2R9I5-F1
#
_entry.id   AF-A0A0H2R9I5-F1
#
_cell.length_a   1.000
_cell.length_b   1.000
_cell.length_c   1.000
_cell.angle_alpha   90.00
_cell.angle_beta   90.00
_cell.angle_gamma   90.00
#
_symmetry.space_group_name_H-M   'P 1'
#
loop_
_entity.id
_entity.type
_entity.pdbx_description
1 polymer ?
#
loop_
_entity_poly.entity_id
_entity_poly.type
_entity_poly.pdbx_seq_one_letter_code
_entity_poly.pdbx_strand_id
1 'polypeptide(L)'
;MNSTSEVCPGGVIPANLDIEGIGTRVATYAQLLLAVLTIALSPDVSSFSSWWAVLVTSIALQLAAIAQRGALALFHMLIVTWLAFPAFAMSWVYIFLHWRRDAMPIEILAATYFHGFLFVGFGLWVWTTINTIGPCQELNRTTVFVAFGKNVNPTGPVRFFVIGVYVAWGFAYIIAACASIISLIPYLRRRAEKEIDHLCETFSVQFSAISAYTTSPPHITFLVTLYNLLAVGLSIWTFESMLRRNESRAALTDDDDGWTLGQISALLLLGSPATTLFKLLKLRYQNCKKILSRQSSTASRSTSSSEEGVDTAPETPEEADDLEEGKCDL
;
A
#
# COMPACT_ATOMS: atom_id res chain seq x y z
N MET A 1 5.80 14.70 41.90
CA MET A 1 6.13 13.59 40.99
C MET A 1 5.30 12.34 41.35
N ASN A 2 3.96 12.45 41.42
CA ASN A 2 3.07 11.34 41.85
C ASN A 2 1.92 11.07 40.87
N SER A 3 2.02 11.50 39.60
CA SER A 3 0.93 11.39 38.61
C SER A 3 1.12 10.28 37.57
N THR A 4 2.21 9.50 37.63
CA THR A 4 2.47 8.41 36.67
C THR A 4 1.75 7.11 37.04
N SER A 5 1.39 6.92 38.31
CA SER A 5 0.72 5.70 38.80
C SER A 5 -0.76 5.60 38.40
N GLU A 6 -1.44 6.71 38.09
CA GLU A 6 -2.86 6.69 37.70
C GLU A 6 -3.09 6.16 36.28
N VAL A 7 -2.17 6.40 35.33
CA VAL A 7 -2.40 6.06 33.92
C VAL A 7 -2.03 4.60 33.60
N CYS A 8 -1.13 4.01 34.37
CA CYS A 8 -0.63 2.64 34.14
C CYS A 8 -0.77 1.78 35.41
N PRO A 9 -1.99 1.61 35.94
CA PRO A 9 -2.22 0.95 37.21
C PRO A 9 -1.77 -0.52 37.16
N GLY A 10 -0.89 -0.90 38.09
CA GLY A 10 -0.35 -2.25 38.19
C GLY A 10 0.72 -2.60 37.15
N GLY A 11 1.30 -1.60 36.47
CA GLY A 11 2.36 -1.84 35.48
C GLY A 11 1.85 -2.48 34.18
N VAL A 12 0.58 -2.30 33.85
CA VAL A 12 -0.02 -2.79 32.61
C VAL A 12 -0.32 -1.63 31.67
N ILE A 13 -0.06 -1.83 30.37
CA ILE A 13 -0.38 -0.85 29.33
C ILE A 13 -1.91 -0.80 29.17
N PRO A 14 -2.55 0.38 29.31
CA PRO A 14 -4.00 0.50 29.12
C PRO A 14 -4.38 0.19 27.67
N ALA A 15 -5.53 -0.45 27.49
CA ALA A 15 -6.06 -0.75 26.17
C ALA A 15 -6.43 0.53 25.40
N ASN A 16 -6.30 0.51 24.08
CA ASN A 16 -6.84 1.54 23.21
C ASN A 16 -7.55 0.91 21.99
N LEU A 17 -8.85 0.70 22.14
CA LEU A 17 -9.71 0.05 21.14
C LEU A 17 -9.76 0.78 19.79
N ASP A 18 -9.47 2.08 19.73
CA ASP A 18 -9.39 2.82 18.47
C ASP A 18 -8.13 2.45 17.66
N ILE A 19 -7.08 1.95 18.31
CA ILE A 19 -5.80 1.58 17.69
C ILE A 19 -5.68 0.05 17.55
N GLU A 20 -5.85 -0.69 18.65
CA GLU A 20 -5.62 -2.13 18.68
C GLU A 20 -6.90 -2.97 18.56
N GLY A 21 -8.07 -2.31 18.63
CA GLY A 21 -9.33 -3.01 18.63
C GLY A 21 -9.64 -3.71 17.29
N ILE A 22 -10.45 -4.77 17.37
CA ILE A 22 -10.72 -5.67 16.25
C ILE A 22 -11.27 -4.95 15.01
N GLY A 23 -12.14 -3.96 15.20
CA GLY A 23 -12.71 -3.18 14.09
C GLY A 23 -11.65 -2.42 13.29
N THR A 24 -10.74 -1.72 13.96
CA THR A 24 -9.65 -0.97 13.31
C THR A 24 -8.72 -1.90 12.55
N ARG A 25 -8.40 -3.06 13.14
CA ARG A 25 -7.54 -4.09 12.51
C ARG A 25 -8.16 -4.65 11.24
N VAL A 26 -9.37 -5.19 11.35
CA VAL A 26 -10.09 -5.79 10.22
C VAL A 26 -10.31 -4.76 9.12
N ALA A 27 -10.70 -3.53 9.48
CA ALA A 27 -10.85 -2.45 8.52
C ALA A 27 -9.55 -2.15 7.78
N THR A 28 -8.44 -1.99 8.50
CA THR A 28 -7.14 -1.69 7.88
C THR A 28 -6.70 -2.82 6.97
N TYR A 29 -6.78 -4.08 7.41
CA TYR A 29 -6.37 -5.23 6.62
C TYR A 29 -7.22 -5.38 5.35
N ALA A 30 -8.53 -5.21 5.47
CA ALA A 30 -9.44 -5.29 4.34
C ALA A 30 -9.23 -4.12 3.36
N GLN A 31 -9.04 -2.88 3.84
CA GLN A 31 -8.76 -1.72 2.98
C GLN A 31 -7.48 -1.95 2.15
N LEU A 32 -6.42 -2.43 2.81
CA LEU A 32 -5.15 -2.72 2.16
C LEU A 32 -5.29 -3.84 1.12
N LEU A 33 -5.95 -4.95 1.48
CA LEU A 33 -6.15 -6.07 0.55
C LEU A 33 -7.01 -5.66 -0.65
N LEU A 34 -8.10 -4.94 -0.42
CA LEU A 34 -8.96 -4.43 -1.49
C LEU A 34 -8.20 -3.49 -2.42
N ALA A 35 -7.33 -2.62 -1.88
CA ALA A 35 -6.49 -1.76 -2.69
C ALA A 35 -5.54 -2.59 -3.57
N VAL A 36 -4.82 -3.55 -2.99
CA VAL A 36 -3.90 -4.43 -3.74
C VAL A 36 -4.62 -5.21 -4.83
N LEU A 37 -5.80 -5.77 -4.53
CA LEU A 37 -6.62 -6.48 -5.52
C LEU A 37 -7.14 -5.55 -6.62
N THR A 38 -7.55 -4.32 -6.27
CA THR A 38 -7.97 -3.32 -7.26
C THR A 38 -6.83 -3.01 -8.23
N ILE A 39 -5.61 -2.81 -7.72
CA ILE A 39 -4.41 -2.55 -8.51
C ILE A 39 -4.07 -3.73 -9.41
N ALA A 40 -4.12 -4.96 -8.88
CA ALA A 40 -3.83 -6.17 -9.63
C ALA A 40 -4.82 -6.40 -10.78
N LEU A 41 -6.11 -6.13 -10.55
CA LEU A 41 -7.17 -6.32 -11.55
C LEU A 41 -7.31 -5.15 -12.54
N SER A 42 -6.94 -3.94 -12.13
CA SER A 42 -7.03 -2.76 -12.97
C SER A 42 -5.95 -1.77 -12.57
N PRO A 43 -4.74 -1.90 -13.16
CA PRO A 43 -3.64 -0.98 -12.90
C PRO A 43 -3.88 0.43 -13.46
N ASP A 44 -5.06 0.68 -14.04
CA ASP A 44 -5.48 1.96 -14.58
C ASP A 44 -5.97 2.94 -13.48
N VAL A 45 -6.40 4.12 -13.92
CA VAL A 45 -6.84 5.25 -13.09
C VAL A 45 -7.93 4.89 -12.06
N SER A 46 -8.66 3.79 -12.27
CA SER A 46 -9.65 3.24 -11.34
C SER A 46 -9.04 2.75 -10.02
N SER A 47 -7.75 2.44 -9.97
CA SER A 47 -7.06 2.05 -8.73
C SER A 47 -6.82 3.21 -7.77
N PHE A 48 -6.85 4.46 -8.25
CA PHE A 48 -6.54 5.63 -7.43
C PHE A 48 -7.59 5.92 -6.36
N SER A 49 -8.86 5.57 -6.56
CA SER A 49 -9.89 5.75 -5.52
C SER A 49 -9.67 4.83 -4.32
N SER A 50 -9.33 3.56 -4.58
CA SER A 50 -8.98 2.59 -3.53
C SER A 50 -7.70 3.01 -2.82
N TRP A 51 -6.73 3.55 -3.56
CA TRP A 51 -5.48 4.04 -3.01
C TRP A 51 -5.65 5.28 -2.12
N TRP A 52 -6.47 6.24 -2.55
CA TRP A 52 -6.81 7.41 -1.76
C TRP A 52 -7.37 7.06 -0.39
N ALA A 53 -8.29 6.09 -0.32
CA ALA A 53 -8.87 5.63 0.93
C ALA A 53 -7.80 5.11 1.90
N VAL A 54 -6.85 4.29 1.39
CA VAL A 54 -5.73 3.77 2.19
C VAL A 54 -4.84 4.90 2.72
N LEU A 55 -4.50 5.88 1.86
CA LEU A 55 -3.69 7.03 2.27
C LEU A 55 -4.39 7.86 3.34
N VAL A 56 -5.67 8.20 3.14
CA VAL A 56 -6.44 9.01 4.10
C VAL A 56 -6.54 8.32 5.45
N THR A 57 -6.87 7.02 5.48
CA THR A 57 -6.91 6.25 6.74
C THR A 57 -5.55 6.26 7.43
N SER A 58 -4.47 6.01 6.68
CA SER A 58 -3.12 5.94 7.25
C SER A 58 -2.61 7.29 7.75
N ILE A 59 -2.92 8.39 7.05
CA ILE A 59 -2.64 9.76 7.50
C ILE A 59 -3.43 10.06 8.77
N ALA A 60 -4.74 9.79 8.76
CA ALA A 60 -5.61 10.07 9.89
C ALA A 60 -5.15 9.34 11.16
N LEU A 61 -4.75 8.07 11.04
CA LEU A 61 -4.23 7.27 12.15
C LEU A 61 -2.97 7.89 12.77
N GLN A 62 -2.02 8.32 11.94
CA GLN A 62 -0.79 8.95 12.42
C GLN A 62 -1.04 10.33 13.04
N LEU A 63 -1.90 11.14 12.44
CA LEU A 63 -2.29 12.44 13.00
C LEU A 63 -3.02 12.29 14.33
N ALA A 64 -3.91 11.30 14.45
CA ALA A 64 -4.58 10.96 15.71
C ALA A 64 -3.56 10.55 16.79
N ALA A 65 -2.57 9.71 16.43
CA ALA A 65 -1.51 9.32 17.34
C ALA A 65 -0.64 10.50 17.81
N ILE A 66 -0.34 11.45 16.90
CA ILE A 66 0.38 12.68 17.23
C ILE A 66 -0.45 13.57 18.17
N ALA A 67 -1.75 13.72 17.88
CA ALA A 67 -2.67 14.52 18.69
C ALA A 67 -2.82 13.94 20.10
N GLN A 68 -2.82 12.60 20.23
CA GLN A 68 -2.96 11.87 21.48
C GLN A 68 -1.62 11.45 22.09
N ARG A 69 -0.49 12.06 21.68
CA ARG A 69 0.86 11.64 22.09
C ARG A 69 1.10 11.52 23.60
N GLY A 70 0.37 12.27 24.42
CA GLY A 70 0.47 12.23 25.89
C GLY A 70 -0.33 11.09 26.53
N ALA A 71 -1.29 10.51 25.82
CA ALA A 71 -2.16 9.43 26.30
C ALA A 71 -1.72 8.05 25.78
N LEU A 72 -0.91 8.00 24.71
CA LEU A 72 -0.48 6.75 24.09
C LEU A 72 0.83 6.24 24.68
N ALA A 73 0.83 5.00 25.18
CA ALA A 73 2.06 4.27 25.48
C ALA A 73 2.89 3.99 24.20
N LEU A 74 4.20 3.70 24.37
CA LEU A 74 5.11 3.31 23.28
C LEU A 74 4.53 2.22 22.38
N PHE A 75 3.95 1.19 23.00
CA PHE A 75 3.31 0.08 22.31
C PHE A 75 2.32 0.55 21.23
N HIS A 76 1.40 1.45 21.57
CA HIS A 76 0.42 2.00 20.64
C HIS A 76 1.07 2.73 19.47
N MET A 77 2.13 3.48 19.72
CA MET A 77 2.81 4.24 18.65
C MET A 77 3.57 3.32 17.68
N LEU A 78 4.17 2.24 18.20
CA LEU A 78 4.79 1.21 17.36
C LEU A 78 3.73 0.48 16.53
N ILE A 79 2.56 0.21 17.11
CA ILE A 79 1.42 -0.36 16.41
C ILE A 79 0.94 0.56 15.27
N VAL A 80 0.75 1.85 15.54
CA VAL A 80 0.37 2.85 14.51
C VAL A 80 1.39 2.89 13.38
N THR A 81 2.68 2.80 13.72
CA THR A 81 3.77 2.72 12.72
C THR A 81 3.59 1.51 11.81
N TRP A 82 3.31 0.33 12.36
CA TRP A 82 3.10 -0.88 11.56
C TRP A 82 1.81 -0.84 10.75
N LEU A 83 0.69 -0.34 11.30
CA LEU A 83 -0.55 -0.16 10.53
C LEU A 83 -0.37 0.80 9.34
N ALA A 84 0.49 1.81 9.48
CA ALA A 84 0.80 2.74 8.40
C ALA A 84 1.86 2.22 7.40
N PHE A 85 2.62 1.20 7.77
CA PHE A 85 3.75 0.70 6.98
C PHE A 85 3.34 0.19 5.58
N PRO A 86 2.24 -0.57 5.39
CA PRO A 86 1.83 -1.02 4.06
C PRO A 86 1.54 0.15 3.10
N ALA A 87 0.84 1.19 3.57
CA ALA A 87 0.61 2.40 2.78
C ALA A 87 1.94 3.09 2.42
N PHE A 88 2.90 3.11 3.35
CA PHE A 88 4.22 3.67 3.07
C PHE A 88 4.99 2.82 2.03
N ALA A 89 5.03 1.50 2.21
CA ALA A 89 5.71 0.56 1.33
C ALA A 89 5.11 0.60 -0.10
N MET A 90 3.78 0.62 -0.21
CA MET A 90 3.10 0.76 -1.50
C MET A 90 3.46 2.10 -2.18
N SER A 91 3.49 3.21 -1.43
CA SER A 91 3.89 4.54 -1.93
C SER A 91 5.29 4.53 -2.56
N TRP A 92 6.23 3.78 -1.99
CA TRP A 92 7.58 3.62 -2.53
C TRP A 92 7.59 3.04 -3.94
N VAL A 93 6.81 1.98 -4.16
CA VAL A 93 6.71 1.35 -5.48
C VAL A 93 6.22 2.36 -6.51
N TYR A 94 5.17 3.13 -6.17
CA TYR A 94 4.63 4.14 -7.08
C TYR A 94 5.60 5.27 -7.39
N ILE A 95 6.32 5.78 -6.38
CA ILE A 95 7.23 6.91 -6.54
C ILE A 95 8.52 6.49 -7.28
N PHE A 96 9.14 5.37 -6.90
CA PHE A 96 10.49 5.03 -7.36
C PHE A 96 10.52 4.10 -8.56
N LEU A 97 9.59 3.14 -8.66
CA LEU A 97 9.47 2.31 -9.86
C LEU A 97 8.74 3.03 -11.00
N HIS A 98 8.50 4.35 -10.85
CA HIS A 98 7.87 5.24 -11.83
C HIS A 98 6.56 4.67 -12.38
N TRP A 99 5.84 3.88 -11.59
CA TRP A 99 4.62 3.23 -12.05
C TRP A 99 3.54 4.29 -12.30
N ARG A 100 3.42 4.71 -13.58
CA ARG A 100 2.44 5.68 -14.09
C ARG A 100 2.41 7.02 -13.35
N ARG A 101 3.57 7.59 -13.03
CA ARG A 101 3.65 8.94 -12.44
C ARG A 101 2.91 10.00 -13.26
N ASP A 102 2.97 9.91 -14.59
CA ASP A 102 2.31 10.87 -15.49
C ASP A 102 0.78 10.76 -15.51
N ALA A 103 0.22 9.64 -15.07
CA ALA A 103 -1.23 9.43 -15.02
C ALA A 103 -1.81 9.65 -13.61
N MET A 104 -0.96 9.84 -12.59
CA MET A 104 -1.40 9.99 -11.20
C MET A 104 -2.00 11.39 -10.99
N PRO A 105 -3.25 11.50 -10.47
CA PRO A 105 -3.82 12.78 -10.10
C PRO A 105 -2.94 13.51 -9.08
N ILE A 106 -2.86 14.83 -9.18
CA ILE A 106 -2.02 15.67 -8.32
C ILE A 106 -2.36 15.50 -6.83
N GLU A 107 -3.63 15.25 -6.52
CA GLU A 107 -4.13 15.03 -5.16
C GLU A 107 -3.56 13.76 -4.55
N ILE A 108 -3.54 12.68 -5.34
CA ILE A 108 -2.96 11.40 -4.94
C ILE A 108 -1.46 11.56 -4.74
N LEU A 109 -0.78 12.24 -5.66
CA LEU A 109 0.66 12.47 -5.58
C LEU A 109 1.00 13.29 -4.32
N ALA A 110 0.26 14.37 -4.06
CA ALA A 110 0.42 15.21 -2.88
C ALA A 110 0.17 14.42 -1.58
N ALA A 111 -0.91 13.63 -1.52
CA ALA A 111 -1.19 12.78 -0.37
C ALA A 111 -0.13 11.68 -0.17
N THR A 112 0.41 11.12 -1.24
CA THR A 112 1.50 10.12 -1.17
C THR A 112 2.76 10.74 -0.57
N TYR A 113 3.17 11.93 -1.03
CA TYR A 113 4.32 12.63 -0.42
C TYR A 113 4.05 13.03 1.02
N PHE A 114 2.88 13.60 1.30
CA PHE A 114 2.51 14.01 2.66
C PHE A 114 2.52 12.82 3.61
N HIS A 115 1.93 11.69 3.22
CA HIS A 115 1.96 10.44 3.98
C HIS A 115 3.39 9.95 4.18
N GLY A 116 4.22 9.94 3.13
CA GLY A 116 5.62 9.52 3.23
C GLY A 116 6.44 10.36 4.21
N PHE A 117 6.33 11.68 4.14
CA PHE A 117 6.98 12.58 5.10
C PHE A 117 6.43 12.41 6.52
N LEU A 118 5.12 12.27 6.66
CA LEU A 118 4.47 12.05 7.96
C LEU A 118 4.94 10.73 8.57
N PHE A 119 5.00 9.64 7.79
CA PHE A 119 5.46 8.32 8.21
C PHE A 119 6.92 8.34 8.65
N VAL A 120 7.80 8.93 7.85
CA VAL A 120 9.22 9.02 8.20
C VAL A 120 9.41 9.91 9.43
N GLY A 121 8.75 11.07 9.47
CA GLY A 121 8.83 12.00 10.61
C GLY A 121 8.30 11.39 11.91
N PHE A 122 7.15 10.73 11.84
CA PHE A 122 6.54 10.01 12.97
C PHE A 122 7.44 8.88 13.45
N GLY A 123 7.96 8.05 12.54
CA GLY A 123 8.89 6.98 12.87
C GLY A 123 10.17 7.51 13.53
N LEU A 124 10.81 8.53 12.95
CA LEU A 124 11.99 9.17 13.54
C LEU A 124 11.68 9.70 14.95
N TRP A 125 10.55 10.39 15.14
CA TRP A 125 10.15 10.90 16.44
C TRP A 125 9.95 9.77 17.47
N VAL A 126 9.19 8.71 17.14
CA VAL A 126 8.96 7.56 18.02
C VAL A 126 10.28 6.88 18.41
N TRP A 127 11.11 6.56 17.42
CA TRP A 127 12.36 5.84 17.67
C TRP A 127 13.43 6.70 18.34
N THR A 128 13.46 8.02 18.12
CA THR A 128 14.38 8.93 18.82
C THR A 128 13.94 9.24 20.25
N THR A 129 12.64 9.12 20.57
CA THR A 129 12.11 9.39 21.92
C THR A 129 11.67 8.14 22.67
N ILE A 130 12.02 6.95 22.17
CA ILE A 130 11.52 5.64 22.65
C ILE A 130 11.65 5.37 24.15
N ASN A 131 12.66 5.97 24.80
CA ASN A 131 12.89 5.80 26.23
C ASN A 131 11.96 6.66 27.11
N THR A 132 11.42 7.74 26.56
CA THR A 132 10.67 8.77 27.31
C THR A 132 9.26 8.96 26.77
N ILE A 133 8.84 8.15 25.80
CA ILE A 133 7.56 8.32 25.12
C ILE A 133 6.42 7.77 25.97
N GLY A 134 5.28 8.49 25.94
CA GLY A 134 4.05 8.08 26.58
C GLY A 134 4.02 8.22 28.12
N PRO A 135 2.86 7.92 28.71
CA PRO A 135 2.65 8.03 30.16
C PRO A 135 3.28 6.86 30.96
N CYS A 136 3.49 5.70 30.33
CA CYS A 136 4.02 4.49 30.97
C CYS A 136 5.52 4.27 30.72
N GLN A 137 6.36 5.29 30.95
CA GLN A 137 7.79 5.24 30.55
C GLN A 137 8.56 4.06 31.13
N GLU A 138 8.22 3.63 32.35
CA GLU A 138 8.84 2.48 33.02
C GLU A 138 8.60 1.16 32.28
N LEU A 139 7.48 1.04 31.55
CA LEU A 139 7.11 -0.14 30.75
C LEU A 139 7.71 -0.11 29.33
N ASN A 140 8.36 0.98 28.93
CA ASN A 140 8.96 1.05 27.59
C ASN A 140 10.07 0.00 27.41
N ARG A 141 10.77 -0.37 28.50
CA ARG A 141 11.84 -1.40 28.47
C ARG A 141 11.31 -2.83 28.40
N THR A 142 10.08 -3.06 28.85
CA THR A 142 9.41 -4.36 28.82
C THR A 142 8.58 -4.56 27.56
N THR A 143 8.32 -3.47 26.82
CA THR A 143 7.66 -3.54 25.52
C THR A 143 8.46 -4.42 24.56
N VAL A 144 7.82 -5.43 23.98
CA VAL A 144 8.40 -6.35 23.01
C VAL A 144 8.14 -5.84 21.61
N PHE A 145 9.19 -5.55 20.85
CA PHE A 145 9.09 -5.33 19.42
C PHE A 145 9.35 -6.65 18.68
N VAL A 146 8.62 -6.90 17.61
CA VAL A 146 8.80 -8.11 16.80
C VAL A 146 9.45 -7.72 15.49
N ALA A 147 10.67 -8.20 15.25
CA ALA A 147 11.37 -8.01 13.99
C ALA A 147 11.67 -9.39 13.39
N PHE A 148 11.14 -9.67 12.19
CA PHE A 148 11.32 -10.95 11.50
C PHE A 148 10.99 -12.15 12.41
N GLY A 149 9.89 -12.05 13.17
CA GLY A 149 9.43 -13.08 14.10
C GLY A 149 10.17 -13.14 15.43
N LYS A 150 11.34 -12.49 15.59
CA LYS A 150 12.12 -12.48 16.83
C LYS A 150 11.70 -11.33 17.75
N ASN A 151 11.72 -11.61 19.06
CA ASN A 151 11.54 -10.61 20.10
C ASN A 151 12.81 -9.76 20.20
N VAL A 152 12.66 -8.46 20.05
CA VAL A 152 13.74 -7.50 20.24
C VAL A 152 13.26 -6.39 21.16
N ASN A 153 14.17 -5.91 22.01
CA ASN A 153 13.88 -4.78 22.87
C ASN A 153 14.00 -3.48 22.04
N PRO A 154 12.91 -2.72 21.85
CA PRO A 154 12.93 -1.50 21.05
C PRO A 154 13.82 -0.40 21.64
N THR A 155 14.11 -0.44 22.95
CA THR A 155 15.04 0.49 23.61
C THR A 155 16.51 0.10 23.43
N GLY A 156 16.79 -1.10 22.90
CA GLY A 156 18.13 -1.64 22.69
C GLY A 156 18.80 -1.18 21.38
N PRO A 157 19.87 -1.87 20.94
CA PRO A 157 20.64 -1.49 19.75
C PRO A 157 19.84 -1.44 18.44
N VAL A 158 18.75 -2.22 18.33
CA VAL A 158 17.85 -2.22 17.17
C VAL A 158 17.30 -0.84 16.86
N ARG A 159 17.15 0.02 17.88
CA ARG A 159 16.73 1.42 17.75
C ARG A 159 17.58 2.18 16.73
N PHE A 160 18.92 2.08 16.83
CA PHE A 160 19.83 2.83 15.96
C PHE A 160 19.75 2.34 14.52
N PHE A 161 19.60 1.02 14.34
CA PHE A 161 19.37 0.45 13.02
C PHE A 161 18.07 0.99 12.40
N VAL A 162 16.97 0.98 13.15
CA VAL A 162 15.67 1.47 12.65
C VAL A 162 15.72 2.97 12.37
N ILE A 163 16.36 3.78 13.22
CA ILE A 163 16.59 5.21 12.95
C ILE A 163 17.38 5.39 11.64
N GLY A 164 18.45 4.61 11.43
CA GLY A 164 19.24 4.66 10.19
C GLY A 164 18.40 4.36 8.95
N VAL A 165 17.51 3.36 9.02
CA VAL A 165 16.57 3.03 7.95
C VAL A 165 15.61 4.19 7.68
N TYR A 166 15.02 4.80 8.72
CA TYR A 166 14.13 5.95 8.55
C TYR A 166 14.85 7.18 7.97
N VAL A 167 16.09 7.44 8.38
CA VAL A 167 16.89 8.53 7.81
C VAL A 167 17.16 8.29 6.33
N ALA A 168 17.55 7.07 5.96
CA ALA A 168 17.77 6.70 4.55
C ALA A 168 16.48 6.87 3.73
N TRP A 169 15.35 6.43 4.27
CA TRP A 169 14.06 6.63 3.62
C TRP A 169 13.67 8.11 3.51
N GLY A 170 13.94 8.92 4.53
CA GLY A 170 13.72 10.36 4.51
C GLY A 170 14.51 11.05 3.41
N PHE A 171 15.80 10.74 3.28
CA PHE A 171 16.62 11.27 2.18
C PHE A 171 16.08 10.90 0.81
N ALA A 172 15.69 9.64 0.62
CA ALA A 172 15.11 9.19 -0.64
C ALA A 172 13.82 9.95 -0.97
N TYR A 173 12.93 10.16 0.01
CA TYR A 173 11.69 10.92 -0.17
C TYR A 173 11.95 12.39 -0.51
N ILE A 174 12.94 13.03 0.13
CA ILE A 174 13.34 14.41 -0.19
C ILE A 174 13.81 14.49 -1.64
N ILE A 175 14.70 13.58 -2.07
CA ILE A 175 15.19 13.52 -3.45
C ILE A 175 14.03 13.34 -4.43
N ALA A 176 13.13 12.40 -4.16
CA ALA A 176 11.96 12.15 -5.01
C ALA A 176 11.02 13.35 -5.07
N ALA A 177 10.76 14.02 -3.95
CA ALA A 177 9.93 15.22 -3.89
C ALA A 177 10.55 16.39 -4.67
N CYS A 178 11.86 16.62 -4.51
CA CYS A 178 12.60 17.61 -5.30
C CYS A 178 12.53 17.30 -6.80
N ALA A 179 12.73 16.05 -7.20
CA ALA A 179 12.58 15.62 -8.60
C ALA A 179 11.15 15.86 -9.12
N SER A 180 10.13 15.64 -8.30
CA SER A 180 8.74 15.97 -8.60
C SER A 180 8.48 17.45 -8.81
N ILE A 181 8.98 18.29 -7.92
CA ILE A 181 8.85 19.75 -8.05
C ILE A 181 9.56 20.26 -9.31
N ILE A 182 10.77 19.75 -9.59
CA ILE A 182 11.52 20.13 -10.80
C ILE A 182 10.75 19.71 -12.07
N SER A 183 10.16 18.52 -12.08
CA SER A 183 9.39 18.02 -13.24
C SER A 183 8.12 18.83 -13.54
N LEU A 184 7.57 19.53 -12.53
CA LEU A 184 6.40 20.40 -12.68
C LEU A 184 6.73 21.75 -13.34
N ILE A 185 8.00 22.15 -13.37
CA ILE A 185 8.42 23.42 -13.97
C ILE A 185 8.88 23.15 -15.41
N PRO A 186 8.11 23.53 -16.46
CA PRO A 186 8.38 23.09 -17.84
C PRO A 186 9.77 23.51 -18.34
N TYR A 187 10.24 24.69 -17.92
CA TYR A 187 11.56 25.20 -18.24
C TYR A 187 12.68 24.34 -17.63
N LEU A 188 12.56 23.98 -16.34
CA LEU A 188 13.54 23.13 -15.66
C LEU A 188 13.46 21.69 -16.13
N ARG A 189 12.26 21.18 -16.44
CA ARG A 189 12.06 19.87 -17.06
C ARG A 189 12.83 19.77 -18.37
N ARG A 190 12.67 20.73 -19.31
CA ARG A 190 13.41 20.73 -20.58
C ARG A 190 14.92 20.83 -20.41
N ARG A 191 15.39 21.53 -19.37
CA ARG A 191 16.82 21.63 -19.06
C ARG A 191 17.36 20.35 -18.42
N ALA A 192 16.60 19.76 -17.49
CA ALA A 192 16.92 18.52 -16.83
C ALA A 192 16.90 17.34 -17.82
N GLU A 193 15.93 17.27 -18.73
CA GLU A 193 15.89 16.27 -19.81
C GLU A 193 17.19 16.33 -20.64
N LYS A 194 17.65 17.53 -21.03
CA LYS A 194 18.91 17.68 -21.78
C LYS A 194 20.16 17.23 -21.02
N GLU A 195 20.26 17.52 -19.72
CA GLU A 195 21.40 17.07 -18.92
C GLU A 195 21.30 15.60 -18.51
N ILE A 196 20.09 15.11 -18.24
CA ILE A 196 19.82 13.70 -17.94
C ILE A 196 20.10 12.88 -19.18
N ASP A 197 19.71 13.28 -20.39
CA ASP A 197 20.04 12.55 -21.62
C ASP A 197 21.57 12.39 -21.76
N HIS A 198 22.34 13.42 -21.41
CA HIS A 198 23.81 13.37 -21.46
C HIS A 198 24.42 12.47 -20.36
N LEU A 199 23.89 12.52 -19.13
CA LEU A 199 24.31 11.64 -18.03
C LEU A 199 23.83 10.20 -18.23
N CYS A 200 22.65 10.01 -18.79
CA CYS A 200 22.04 8.72 -19.08
C CYS A 200 22.75 8.07 -20.26
N GLU A 201 23.25 8.80 -21.27
CA GLU A 201 24.14 8.21 -22.28
C GLU A 201 25.40 7.57 -21.63
N THR A 202 25.84 8.10 -20.48
CA THR A 202 26.97 7.57 -19.70
C THR A 202 26.56 6.45 -18.71
N PHE A 203 25.33 6.48 -18.16
CA PHE A 203 24.82 5.53 -17.14
C PHE A 203 23.84 4.47 -17.69
N SER A 204 23.36 4.62 -18.91
CA SER A 204 22.27 3.85 -19.53
C SER A 204 22.66 2.42 -19.83
N VAL A 205 23.94 2.10 -19.94
CA VAL A 205 24.38 0.71 -20.18
C VAL A 205 23.97 -0.21 -19.02
N GLN A 206 23.83 0.30 -17.79
CA GLN A 206 23.36 -0.48 -16.64
C GLN A 206 21.86 -0.35 -16.34
N PHE A 207 21.25 0.83 -16.51
CA PHE A 207 19.83 1.03 -16.18
C PHE A 207 18.87 0.72 -17.34
N SER A 208 19.30 0.88 -18.60
CA SER A 208 18.49 0.48 -19.76
C SER A 208 18.31 -1.04 -19.81
N ALA A 209 19.29 -1.82 -19.32
CA ALA A 209 19.13 -3.26 -19.19
C ALA A 209 17.99 -3.64 -18.23
N ILE A 210 17.79 -2.89 -17.14
CA ILE A 210 16.70 -3.12 -16.18
C ILE A 210 15.37 -2.59 -16.73
N SER A 211 15.39 -1.43 -17.39
CA SER A 211 14.21 -0.81 -18.01
C SER A 211 13.72 -1.52 -19.28
N ALA A 212 14.62 -2.16 -20.04
CA ALA A 212 14.29 -2.88 -21.27
C ALA A 212 13.85 -4.33 -20.97
N TYR A 213 14.33 -4.96 -19.89
CA TYR A 213 13.85 -6.28 -19.43
C TYR A 213 12.45 -6.23 -18.78
N THR A 214 11.98 -5.03 -18.42
CA THR A 214 10.69 -4.79 -17.78
C THR A 214 9.59 -4.35 -18.76
N THR A 215 9.77 -4.59 -20.06
CA THR A 215 8.89 -4.09 -21.13
C THR A 215 7.56 -4.83 -21.30
N SER A 216 7.28 -5.92 -20.57
CA SER A 216 5.92 -6.46 -20.52
C SER A 216 5.15 -5.89 -19.31
N PRO A 217 4.04 -5.15 -19.54
CA PRO A 217 3.16 -4.66 -18.47
C PRO A 217 2.72 -5.71 -17.43
N PRO A 218 2.50 -7.01 -17.78
CA PRO A 218 2.04 -7.97 -16.77
C PRO A 218 3.12 -8.34 -15.75
N HIS A 219 4.40 -8.42 -16.12
CA HIS A 219 5.45 -8.80 -15.15
C HIS A 219 5.66 -7.73 -14.07
N ILE A 220 5.67 -6.45 -14.45
CA ILE A 220 5.78 -5.39 -13.45
C ILE A 220 4.54 -5.38 -12.55
N THR A 221 3.33 -5.47 -13.13
CA THR A 221 2.09 -5.51 -12.34
C THR A 221 2.11 -6.67 -11.33
N PHE A 222 2.60 -7.84 -11.75
CA PHE A 222 2.78 -8.99 -10.88
C PHE A 222 3.78 -8.71 -9.75
N LEU A 223 4.97 -8.17 -10.06
CA LEU A 223 5.99 -7.85 -9.06
C LEU A 223 5.51 -6.80 -8.05
N VAL A 224 4.82 -5.75 -8.52
CA VAL A 224 4.20 -4.72 -7.68
C VAL A 224 3.16 -5.34 -6.76
N THR A 225 2.27 -6.18 -7.32
CA THR A 225 1.23 -6.86 -6.56
C THR A 225 1.85 -7.78 -5.50
N LEU A 226 2.86 -8.58 -5.86
CA LEU A 226 3.56 -9.47 -4.96
C LEU A 226 4.25 -8.69 -3.83
N TYR A 227 4.96 -7.62 -4.15
CA TYR A 227 5.59 -6.76 -3.15
C TYR A 227 4.54 -6.17 -2.18
N ASN A 228 3.43 -5.67 -2.70
CA ASN A 228 2.36 -5.10 -1.88
C ASN A 228 1.73 -6.16 -0.96
N LEU A 229 1.47 -7.37 -1.48
CA LEU A 229 0.97 -8.50 -0.67
C LEU A 229 1.96 -8.89 0.43
N LEU A 230 3.26 -8.93 0.13
CA LEU A 230 4.29 -9.21 1.12
C LEU A 230 4.36 -8.12 2.19
N ALA A 231 4.24 -6.85 1.82
CA ALA A 231 4.22 -5.73 2.76
C ALA A 231 3.00 -5.80 3.70
N VAL A 232 1.81 -6.09 3.15
CA VAL A 232 0.58 -6.29 3.93
C VAL A 232 0.73 -7.50 4.87
N GLY A 233 1.20 -8.64 4.36
CA GLY A 233 1.42 -9.86 5.14
C GLY A 233 2.42 -9.65 6.28
N LEU A 234 3.54 -8.98 6.00
CA LEU A 234 4.55 -8.63 7.01
C LEU A 234 3.97 -7.71 8.10
N SER A 235 3.17 -6.71 7.70
CA SER A 235 2.52 -5.80 8.63
C SER A 235 1.53 -6.54 9.55
N ILE A 236 0.63 -7.34 8.98
CA ILE A 236 -0.34 -8.14 9.76
C ILE A 236 0.41 -9.05 10.73
N TRP A 237 1.40 -9.79 10.24
CA TRP A 237 2.16 -10.72 11.06
C TRP A 237 2.87 -10.00 12.22
N THR A 238 3.53 -8.87 11.94
CA THR A 238 4.28 -8.12 12.96
C THR A 238 3.35 -7.50 13.98
N PHE A 239 2.27 -6.87 13.53
CA PHE A 239 1.25 -6.27 14.38
C PHE A 239 0.60 -7.31 15.30
N GLU A 240 0.13 -8.45 14.77
CA GLU A 240 -0.53 -9.49 15.57
C GLU A 240 0.45 -10.16 16.53
N SER A 241 1.71 -10.33 16.12
CA SER A 241 2.76 -10.84 17.00
C SER A 241 3.07 -9.87 18.14
N MET A 242 3.06 -8.56 17.86
CA MET A 242 3.24 -7.54 18.88
C MET A 242 2.07 -7.53 19.88
N LEU A 243 0.82 -7.63 19.42
CA LEU A 243 -0.33 -7.73 20.31
C LEU A 243 -0.25 -8.95 21.23
N ARG A 244 0.08 -10.13 20.68
CA ARG A 244 0.14 -11.36 21.49
C ARG A 244 1.26 -11.35 22.53
N ARG A 245 2.32 -10.58 22.30
CA ARG A 245 3.55 -10.61 23.13
C ARG A 245 3.63 -9.45 24.11
N ASN A 246 2.94 -8.36 23.83
CA ASN A 246 2.74 -7.28 24.79
C ASN A 246 1.38 -7.52 25.41
N GLU A 247 1.35 -8.09 26.62
CA GLU A 247 0.14 -8.23 27.41
C GLU A 247 -0.44 -6.81 27.70
N SER A 248 -1.23 -6.28 26.77
CA SER A 248 -2.04 -5.08 27.02
C SER A 248 -3.24 -5.48 27.86
N ARG A 249 -3.77 -4.55 28.65
CA ARG A 249 -4.99 -4.79 29.46
C ARG A 249 -6.17 -5.27 28.61
N ALA A 250 -6.19 -4.95 27.31
CA ALA A 250 -7.18 -5.44 26.36
C ALA A 250 -7.27 -6.98 26.38
N ALA A 251 -6.13 -7.67 26.47
CA ALA A 251 -6.11 -9.14 26.54
C ALA A 251 -6.63 -9.72 27.86
N LEU A 252 -6.79 -8.89 28.91
CA LEU A 252 -7.13 -9.31 30.27
C LEU A 252 -8.54 -8.92 30.69
N THR A 253 -9.23 -8.06 29.94
CA THR A 253 -10.59 -7.61 30.26
C THR A 253 -11.55 -8.06 29.17
N ASP A 254 -12.54 -8.89 29.52
CA ASP A 254 -13.70 -9.27 28.68
C ASP A 254 -14.57 -8.06 28.24
N ASP A 255 -14.17 -6.83 28.55
CA ASP A 255 -14.81 -5.56 28.16
C ASP A 255 -14.45 -5.11 26.72
N ASP A 256 -13.76 -5.96 25.96
CA ASP A 256 -13.35 -5.75 24.56
C ASP A 256 -14.53 -5.73 23.56
N ASP A 257 -15.77 -5.94 24.01
CA ASP A 257 -16.99 -5.95 23.19
C ASP A 257 -17.47 -4.54 22.77
N GLY A 258 -16.84 -3.48 23.32
CA GLY A 258 -17.20 -2.10 23.03
C GLY A 258 -16.78 -1.64 21.63
N TRP A 259 -17.74 -1.53 20.71
CA TRP A 259 -17.51 -0.86 19.43
C TRP A 259 -17.28 0.64 19.63
N THR A 260 -16.12 1.13 19.21
CA THR A 260 -15.83 2.57 19.25
C THR A 260 -16.27 3.28 17.97
N LEU A 261 -16.47 4.60 18.05
CA LEU A 261 -16.73 5.42 16.87
C LEU A 261 -15.58 5.32 15.85
N GLY A 262 -14.34 5.23 16.33
CA GLY A 262 -13.16 5.04 15.48
C GLY A 262 -13.24 3.76 14.66
N GLN A 263 -13.55 2.64 15.29
CA GLN A 263 -13.73 1.35 14.63
C GLN A 263 -14.85 1.35 13.58
N ILE A 264 -16.01 1.94 13.93
CA ILE A 264 -17.14 2.05 13.00
C ILE A 264 -16.75 2.92 11.80
N SER A 265 -16.09 4.06 12.04
CA SER A 265 -15.64 4.95 10.98
C SER A 265 -14.63 4.29 10.03
N ALA A 266 -13.71 3.48 10.58
CA ALA A 266 -12.75 2.72 9.79
C ALA A 266 -13.45 1.69 8.88
N LEU A 267 -14.50 1.02 9.38
CA LEU A 267 -15.31 0.12 8.57
C LEU A 267 -16.10 0.85 7.49
N LEU A 268 -16.67 2.03 7.78
CA LEU A 268 -17.37 2.82 6.77
C LEU A 268 -16.45 3.24 5.61
N LEU A 269 -15.18 3.53 5.91
CA LEU A 269 -14.17 3.85 4.89
C LEU A 269 -13.85 2.67 3.96
N LEU A 270 -14.21 1.42 4.30
CA LEU A 270 -14.13 0.28 3.37
C LEU A 270 -15.10 0.40 2.18
N GLY A 271 -16.18 1.17 2.32
CA GLY A 271 -17.21 1.27 1.29
C GLY A 271 -16.66 1.76 -0.05
N SER A 272 -15.74 2.73 -0.04
CA SER A 272 -15.13 3.26 -1.27
C SER A 272 -14.29 2.21 -2.04
N PRO A 273 -13.27 1.56 -1.44
CA PRO A 273 -12.50 0.53 -2.14
C PRO A 273 -13.35 -0.70 -2.51
N ALA A 274 -14.31 -1.10 -1.66
CA ALA A 274 -15.19 -2.23 -1.96
C ALA A 274 -16.10 -1.97 -3.16
N THR A 275 -16.71 -0.78 -3.24
CA THR A 275 -17.55 -0.40 -4.39
C THR A 275 -16.74 -0.25 -5.68
N THR A 276 -15.51 0.24 -5.58
CA THR A 276 -14.58 0.31 -6.71
C THR A 276 -14.26 -1.09 -7.23
N LEU A 277 -13.85 -2.01 -6.36
CA LEU A 277 -13.56 -3.40 -6.72
C LEU A 277 -14.78 -4.08 -7.32
N PHE A 278 -15.96 -3.92 -6.71
CA PHE A 278 -17.20 -4.50 -7.22
C PHE A 278 -17.55 -4.00 -8.63
N LYS A 279 -17.41 -2.69 -8.89
CA LYS A 279 -17.62 -2.12 -10.24
C LYS A 279 -16.65 -2.74 -11.25
N LEU A 280 -15.39 -2.91 -10.89
CA LEU A 280 -14.38 -3.53 -11.76
C LEU A 280 -14.70 -5.00 -12.06
N LEU A 281 -15.05 -5.78 -11.04
CA LEU A 281 -15.46 -7.18 -11.21
C LEU A 281 -16.68 -7.30 -12.14
N LYS A 282 -17.68 -6.43 -11.95
CA LYS A 282 -18.86 -6.38 -12.81
C LYS A 282 -18.51 -6.04 -14.27
N LEU A 283 -17.63 -5.07 -14.50
CA LEU A 283 -17.17 -4.69 -15.84
C LEU A 283 -16.42 -5.85 -16.52
N ARG A 284 -15.49 -6.49 -15.82
CA ARG A 284 -14.76 -7.67 -16.33
C ARG A 284 -15.72 -8.82 -16.67
N TYR A 285 -16.65 -9.12 -15.77
CA TYR A 285 -17.67 -10.15 -16.02
C TYR A 285 -18.53 -9.85 -17.25
N GLN A 286 -18.99 -8.60 -17.41
CA GLN A 286 -19.78 -8.20 -18.57
C GLN A 286 -19.00 -8.27 -19.89
N ASN A 287 -17.73 -7.86 -19.88
CA ASN A 287 -16.86 -7.95 -21.05
C ASN A 287 -16.60 -9.40 -21.45
N CYS A 288 -16.32 -10.27 -20.46
CA CYS A 288 -16.14 -11.69 -20.76
C CYS A 288 -17.40 -12.33 -21.32
N LYS A 289 -18.57 -12.03 -20.74
CA LYS A 289 -19.86 -12.50 -21.27
C LYS A 289 -20.09 -12.09 -22.74
N LYS A 290 -19.71 -10.86 -23.11
CA LYS A 290 -19.81 -10.38 -24.50
C LYS A 290 -18.88 -11.16 -25.44
N ILE A 291 -17.64 -11.41 -25.04
CA ILE A 291 -16.67 -12.18 -25.85
C ILE A 291 -17.19 -13.60 -26.08
N LEU A 292 -17.63 -14.29 -25.02
CA LEU A 292 -18.21 -15.63 -25.11
C LEU A 292 -19.44 -15.67 -26.03
N SER A 293 -20.31 -14.66 -25.96
CA SER A 293 -21.49 -14.58 -26.84
C SER A 293 -21.13 -14.40 -28.32
N ARG A 294 -20.07 -13.63 -28.63
CA ARG A 294 -19.58 -13.45 -30.01
C ARG A 294 -18.97 -14.73 -30.57
N GLN A 295 -18.19 -15.45 -29.76
CA GLN A 295 -17.61 -16.73 -30.14
C GLN A 295 -18.70 -17.77 -30.43
N SER A 296 -19.74 -17.85 -29.60
CA SER A 296 -20.89 -18.74 -29.83
C SER A 296 -21.66 -18.40 -31.12
N SER A 297 -21.85 -17.11 -31.43
CA SER A 297 -22.49 -16.68 -32.68
C SER A 297 -21.65 -16.95 -33.93
N THR A 298 -20.33 -16.94 -33.81
CA THR A 298 -19.42 -17.21 -34.94
C THR A 298 -19.38 -18.71 -35.25
N ALA A 299 -19.29 -19.54 -34.20
CA ALA A 299 -19.29 -20.99 -34.33
C ALA A 299 -20.59 -21.57 -34.94
N SER A 300 -21.73 -20.91 -34.71
CA SER A 300 -23.03 -21.30 -35.29
C SER A 300 -23.18 -20.85 -36.76
N ARG A 301 -22.45 -19.81 -37.19
CA ARG A 301 -22.47 -19.36 -38.60
C ARG A 301 -21.57 -20.22 -39.49
N SER A 302 -20.43 -20.67 -38.98
CA SER A 302 -19.51 -21.56 -39.72
C SER A 302 -20.08 -22.96 -39.97
N THR A 303 -20.96 -23.46 -39.11
CA THR A 303 -21.66 -24.74 -39.33
C THR A 303 -22.76 -24.62 -40.38
N SER A 304 -23.37 -23.45 -40.54
CA SER A 304 -24.43 -23.23 -41.53
C SER A 304 -23.93 -23.03 -42.96
N SER A 305 -22.69 -22.56 -43.18
CA SER A 305 -22.17 -22.35 -44.54
C SER A 305 -21.50 -23.59 -45.16
N SER A 306 -21.38 -24.68 -44.41
CA SER A 306 -20.78 -25.93 -44.92
C SER A 306 -21.78 -26.86 -45.63
N GLU A 307 -23.07 -26.47 -45.73
CA GLU A 307 -24.11 -27.27 -46.42
C GLU A 307 -24.50 -26.72 -47.81
N GLU A 308 -24.03 -25.54 -48.22
CA GLU A 308 -24.24 -25.03 -49.59
C GLU A 308 -22.95 -25.17 -50.41
N GLY A 309 -22.83 -26.27 -51.16
CA GLY A 309 -21.72 -26.51 -52.07
C GLY A 309 -21.77 -25.63 -53.32
N VAL A 310 -20.63 -25.01 -53.67
CA VAL A 310 -20.35 -24.46 -55.01
C VAL A 310 -18.86 -24.63 -55.32
N ASP A 311 -18.57 -25.36 -56.40
CA ASP A 311 -17.28 -25.41 -57.09
C ASP A 311 -16.88 -24.00 -57.57
N THR A 312 -15.75 -23.45 -57.08
CA THR A 312 -14.99 -22.43 -57.82
C THR A 312 -13.54 -22.29 -57.32
N ALA A 313 -12.68 -21.90 -58.25
CA ALA A 313 -11.22 -22.05 -58.33
C ALA A 313 -10.39 -21.27 -57.25
N PRO A 314 -9.07 -21.54 -57.14
CA PRO A 314 -8.25 -21.04 -56.03
C PRO A 314 -7.72 -19.62 -56.31
N GLU A 315 -8.09 -18.67 -55.45
CA GLU A 315 -7.39 -17.39 -55.29
C GLU A 315 -6.60 -17.37 -53.98
N THR A 316 -5.41 -16.81 -54.07
CA THR A 316 -4.35 -16.69 -53.05
C THR A 316 -4.79 -15.94 -51.79
N PRO A 317 -4.41 -16.40 -50.58
CA PRO A 317 -4.82 -15.74 -49.34
C PRO A 317 -3.92 -14.54 -49.03
N GLU A 318 -4.55 -13.36 -48.97
CA GLU A 318 -3.97 -12.11 -48.49
C GLU A 318 -4.41 -11.88 -47.02
N GLU A 319 -3.42 -11.66 -46.17
CA GLU A 319 -3.47 -11.02 -44.84
C GLU A 319 -4.50 -11.54 -43.81
N ALA A 320 -4.05 -12.49 -42.99
CA ALA A 320 -4.66 -12.80 -41.71
C ALA A 320 -4.38 -11.64 -40.74
N ASP A 321 -5.40 -10.81 -40.50
CA ASP A 321 -5.41 -9.81 -39.43
C ASP A 321 -5.29 -10.54 -38.07
N ASP A 322 -4.19 -10.28 -37.34
CA ASP A 322 -3.89 -10.79 -36.02
C ASP A 322 -4.95 -10.30 -35.00
N LEU A 323 -6.08 -11.00 -34.94
CA LEU A 323 -7.01 -10.95 -33.82
C LEU A 323 -6.31 -11.59 -32.61
N GLU A 324 -5.61 -10.77 -31.83
CA GLU A 324 -5.12 -11.13 -30.49
C GLU A 324 -6.22 -11.91 -29.75
N GLU A 325 -5.92 -13.18 -29.43
CA GLU A 325 -6.75 -14.04 -28.60
C GLU A 325 -6.95 -13.38 -27.23
N GLY A 326 -8.02 -12.60 -27.10
CA GLY A 326 -8.52 -12.13 -25.82
C GLY A 326 -9.08 -13.31 -25.01
N LYS A 327 -8.21 -14.12 -24.42
CA LYS A 327 -8.60 -15.09 -23.41
C LYS A 327 -9.22 -14.35 -22.22
N CYS A 328 -10.41 -14.79 -21.82
CA CYS A 328 -10.97 -14.42 -20.52
C CYS A 328 -10.17 -15.15 -19.42
N ASP A 329 -9.03 -14.61 -19.04
CA ASP A 329 -8.35 -15.05 -17.82
C ASP A 329 -9.00 -14.29 -16.65
N LEU A 330 -9.89 -15.01 -15.95
CA LEU A 330 -10.70 -14.54 -14.82
C LEU A 330 -9.96 -14.79 -13.50
#